data_AF-A0A382B791-F1
#
_entry.id   AF-A0A382B791-F1
#
_cell.length_a   1.000
_cell.length_b   1.000
_cell.length_c   1.000
_cell.angle_alpha   90.00
_cell.angle_beta   90.00
_cell.angle_gamma   90.00
#
_symmetry.space_group_name_H-M   'P 1'
#
loop_
_entity.id
_entity.type
_entity.pdbx_description
1 polymer ?
#
loop_
_entity_poly.entity_id
_entity_poly.type
_entity_poly.pdbx_seq_one_letter_code
_entity_poly.pdbx_strand_id
1 'polypeptide(L)'
;MKKLITLFLSAILCVSTLPAQVIDGNYELDSLVVKYVTVVRDVNQAGNDGNTYTTTYDDSAATYAIRVGWPDADTSLFDYELPYFDVGDTIGVLDVPLGSAAALAAFGLGLNTDFTAGAYTINAGSVYPTTNTQDCVTEQVFLPIQDQGTWTDGGYDPAVVGNSVKYGWGIITSGVFASFSAPDMVNHVYGTDYGLMSDGTETAMPNWGYIQINFTDDTYTTPDGLNIGWEAHDGPDASIGIVSTGDPYFVQAEADLGLLNGMVGRAGIPADSVTIGAVAQLAAGAGITINLPTDNPPYMLGGEGITHPTTGEEGYGAFTSEWGYIFDPTGDLLGGGDGVAFSGDEALQFTGYYATWNVLKTLFAISEGATAALLGGALADPTAPNIPMLADSLIDYTMYYWDVHENVQAALNDGLDAAVQTELATWLGAGLGLADVGNLFLGYVLGALTQYEAQLLNSSGGAITVDDSDHDLSLDDFDDYSYYYYDEVWFPNGGRLYVQSNA
;
A
#
# COMPACT_ATOMS: atom_id res chain seq x y z
N MET A 1 16.62 36.73 -63.82
CA MET A 1 16.68 35.66 -62.80
C MET A 1 15.66 35.80 -61.66
N LYS A 2 14.66 36.70 -61.74
CA LYS A 2 13.59 36.80 -60.71
C LYS A 2 12.46 35.77 -60.87
N LYS A 3 12.34 35.08 -62.02
CA LYS A 3 11.31 34.06 -62.28
C LYS A 3 11.75 32.61 -61.98
N LEU A 4 13.04 32.38 -61.74
CA LEU A 4 13.57 31.06 -61.37
C LEU A 4 13.54 30.83 -59.85
N ILE A 5 13.69 31.91 -59.06
CA ILE A 5 13.67 31.87 -57.59
C ILE A 5 12.25 31.63 -57.05
N THR A 6 11.19 32.09 -57.73
CA THR A 6 9.80 31.87 -57.29
C THR A 6 9.32 30.43 -57.50
N LEU A 7 9.87 29.72 -58.50
CA LEU A 7 9.54 28.31 -58.77
C LEU A 7 10.34 27.36 -57.86
N PHE A 8 11.55 27.74 -57.45
CA PHE A 8 12.36 26.97 -56.51
C PHE A 8 11.85 27.10 -55.06
N LEU A 9 11.27 28.26 -54.69
CA LEU A 9 10.68 28.46 -53.36
C LEU A 9 9.32 27.77 -53.17
N SER A 10 8.58 27.49 -54.26
CA SER A 10 7.29 26.78 -54.20
C SER A 10 7.42 25.25 -54.24
N ALA A 11 8.54 24.73 -54.77
CA ALA A 11 8.86 23.30 -54.73
C ALA A 11 9.50 22.85 -53.40
N ILE A 12 10.20 23.76 -52.68
CA ILE A 12 10.74 23.49 -51.34
C ILE A 12 9.68 23.70 -50.23
N LEU A 13 8.57 24.39 -50.53
CA LEU A 13 7.39 24.45 -49.65
C LEU A 13 6.43 23.25 -49.82
N CYS A 14 6.87 22.19 -50.51
CA CYS A 14 6.22 20.87 -50.52
C CYS A 14 7.05 19.86 -49.70
N VAL A 15 7.71 20.34 -48.63
CA VAL A 15 8.00 19.43 -47.51
C VAL A 15 6.63 19.00 -47.00
N SER A 16 6.38 17.70 -47.09
CA SER A 16 5.19 17.02 -46.62
C SER A 16 5.00 17.26 -45.12
N THR A 17 4.44 18.42 -44.76
CA THR A 17 3.65 18.52 -43.54
C THR A 17 2.42 17.66 -43.81
N LEU A 18 2.45 16.40 -43.39
CA LEU A 18 1.25 15.57 -43.32
C LEU A 18 0.30 16.35 -42.39
N PRO A 19 -0.77 16.97 -42.90
CA PRO A 19 -1.61 17.81 -42.08
C PRO A 19 -2.34 16.96 -41.03
N ALA A 20 -2.66 17.53 -39.87
CA ALA A 20 -3.52 16.91 -38.84
C ALA A 20 -4.86 16.36 -39.37
N GLN A 21 -5.26 16.76 -40.59
CA GLN A 21 -6.43 16.30 -41.34
C GLN A 21 -6.41 14.80 -41.72
N VAL A 22 -5.33 14.07 -41.45
CA VAL A 22 -5.18 12.66 -41.85
C VAL A 22 -5.78 11.68 -40.82
N ILE A 23 -6.08 12.13 -39.60
CA ILE A 23 -6.77 11.29 -38.60
C ILE A 23 -8.30 11.38 -38.66
N ASP A 24 -8.86 12.33 -39.40
CA ASP A 24 -10.32 12.55 -39.45
C ASP A 24 -11.04 11.26 -39.88
N GLY A 25 -11.92 10.74 -39.03
CA GLY A 25 -12.58 9.47 -39.28
C GLY A 25 -13.32 8.92 -38.06
N ASN A 26 -14.12 7.88 -38.30
CA ASN A 26 -14.75 7.08 -37.25
C ASN A 26 -13.91 5.82 -37.02
N TYR A 27 -13.54 5.55 -35.77
CA TYR A 27 -12.72 4.41 -35.39
C TYR A 27 -13.44 3.57 -34.34
N GLU A 28 -13.26 2.25 -34.47
CA GLU A 28 -13.73 1.27 -33.51
C GLU A 28 -12.53 0.60 -32.83
N LEU A 29 -12.64 0.41 -31.52
CA LEU A 29 -11.63 -0.27 -30.72
C LEU A 29 -11.51 -1.75 -31.11
N ASP A 30 -10.33 -2.16 -31.54
CA ASP A 30 -10.00 -3.55 -31.87
C ASP A 30 -9.16 -4.25 -30.78
N SER A 31 -8.42 -3.49 -29.99
CA SER A 31 -7.64 -4.02 -28.86
C SER A 31 -7.41 -2.94 -27.82
N LEU A 32 -7.27 -3.34 -26.55
CA LEU A 32 -7.06 -2.43 -25.44
C LEU A 32 -6.08 -3.03 -24.43
N VAL A 33 -5.18 -2.20 -23.92
CA VAL A 33 -4.41 -2.47 -22.71
C VAL A 33 -4.54 -1.24 -21.83
N VAL A 34 -5.11 -1.41 -20.64
CA VAL A 34 -5.20 -0.34 -19.63
C VAL A 34 -4.62 -0.88 -18.34
N LYS A 35 -3.78 -0.07 -17.70
CA LYS A 35 -3.16 -0.41 -16.42
C LYS A 35 -3.37 0.74 -15.45
N TYR A 36 -3.95 0.43 -14.29
CA TYR A 36 -4.02 1.32 -13.15
C TYR A 36 -2.97 0.87 -12.16
N VAL A 37 -2.00 1.74 -11.88
CA VAL A 37 -0.95 1.50 -10.88
C VAL A 37 -1.24 2.43 -9.72
N THR A 38 -1.47 1.86 -8.53
CA THR A 38 -1.68 2.65 -7.33
C THR A 38 -0.42 2.67 -6.50
N VAL A 39 0.05 3.88 -6.18
CA VAL A 39 1.29 4.11 -5.45
C VAL A 39 0.97 4.89 -4.17
N VAL A 40 1.67 4.56 -3.09
CA VAL A 40 1.58 5.29 -1.81
C VAL A 40 2.15 6.69 -2.02
N ARG A 41 1.35 7.71 -1.76
CA ARG A 41 1.79 9.10 -1.73
C ARG A 41 2.04 9.58 -0.31
N ASP A 42 2.83 10.63 -0.17
CA ASP A 42 2.94 11.32 1.11
C ASP A 42 1.61 12.02 1.45
N VAL A 43 1.17 11.90 2.70
CA VAL A 43 0.07 12.68 3.28
C VAL A 43 0.40 14.17 3.36
N ASN A 44 1.69 14.51 3.42
CA ASN A 44 2.19 15.87 3.36
C ASN A 44 2.45 16.25 1.90
N GLN A 45 1.58 17.08 1.35
CA GLN A 45 1.54 17.41 -0.07
C GLN A 45 1.97 18.86 -0.31
N ALA A 46 2.68 19.12 -1.39
CA ALA A 46 2.97 20.49 -1.82
C ALA A 46 1.77 21.04 -2.61
N GLY A 47 1.19 22.16 -2.13
CA GLY A 47 0.18 22.89 -2.89
C GLY A 47 0.78 23.65 -4.07
N ASN A 48 -0.08 24.10 -4.99
CA ASN A 48 0.34 24.92 -6.14
C ASN A 48 1.00 26.27 -5.77
N ASP A 49 0.93 26.68 -4.51
CA ASP A 49 1.59 27.86 -3.95
C ASP A 49 2.98 27.57 -3.37
N GLY A 50 3.41 26.30 -3.38
CA GLY A 50 4.70 25.82 -2.91
C GLY A 50 4.77 25.54 -1.40
N ASN A 51 3.68 25.66 -0.65
CA ASN A 51 3.64 25.31 0.78
C ASN A 51 3.18 23.86 0.98
N THR A 52 3.54 23.27 2.12
CA THR A 52 3.14 21.91 2.51
C THR A 52 1.82 21.91 3.27
N TYR A 53 0.92 21.01 2.89
CA TYR A 53 -0.41 20.83 3.48
C TYR A 53 -0.68 19.35 3.74
N THR A 54 -1.52 19.08 4.73
CA THR A 54 -2.23 17.81 4.89
C THR A 54 -3.69 18.10 4.57
N THR A 55 -4.30 17.31 3.69
CA THR A 55 -5.73 17.50 3.40
C THR A 55 -6.57 17.10 4.60
N THR A 56 -7.76 17.66 4.72
CA THR A 56 -8.73 17.25 5.74
C THR A 56 -9.06 15.76 5.61
N TYR A 57 -9.05 15.25 4.38
CA TYR A 57 -9.21 13.83 4.11
C TYR A 57 -8.07 13.01 4.71
N ASP A 58 -6.83 13.38 4.42
CA ASP A 58 -5.64 12.66 4.90
C ASP A 58 -5.55 12.65 6.42
N ASP A 59 -5.79 13.80 7.06
CA ASP A 59 -5.80 13.94 8.52
C ASP A 59 -6.89 13.07 9.19
N SER A 60 -7.97 12.78 8.46
CA SER A 60 -9.10 12.01 8.99
C SER A 60 -9.02 10.51 8.72
N ALA A 61 -8.40 10.08 7.62
CA ALA A 61 -8.56 8.72 7.09
C ALA A 61 -7.32 8.10 6.43
N ALA A 62 -6.27 8.87 6.14
CA ALA A 62 -5.08 8.28 5.52
C ALA A 62 -4.28 7.48 6.55
N THR A 63 -3.82 6.30 6.13
CA THR A 63 -2.90 5.47 6.90
C THR A 63 -1.91 4.78 5.97
N TYR A 64 -0.69 4.60 6.46
CA TYR A 64 0.34 3.77 5.81
C TYR A 64 0.34 2.33 6.35
N ALA A 65 -0.49 2.06 7.34
CA ALA A 65 -0.62 0.75 7.95
C ALA A 65 -1.73 -0.06 7.28
N ILE A 66 -1.58 -1.37 7.32
CA ILE A 66 -2.68 -2.28 7.05
C ILE A 66 -3.40 -2.57 8.36
N ARG A 67 -4.72 -2.41 8.35
CA ARG A 67 -5.55 -2.87 9.45
C ARG A 67 -5.85 -4.35 9.28
N VAL A 68 -5.70 -5.13 10.34
CA VAL A 68 -6.08 -6.55 10.39
C VAL A 68 -7.02 -6.79 11.55
N GLY A 69 -7.99 -7.67 11.38
CA GLY A 69 -9.00 -8.04 12.38
C GLY A 69 -8.98 -9.53 12.69
N TRP A 70 -9.35 -9.87 13.92
CA TRP A 70 -9.60 -11.24 14.35
C TRP A 70 -10.94 -11.32 15.11
N PRO A 71 -11.76 -12.38 14.96
CA PRO A 71 -11.52 -13.59 14.17
C PRO A 71 -11.61 -13.38 12.66
N ASP A 72 -12.33 -12.34 12.23
CA ASP A 72 -12.45 -11.90 10.85
C ASP A 72 -12.58 -10.37 10.81
N ALA A 73 -12.50 -9.81 9.61
CA ALA A 73 -12.59 -8.38 9.33
C ALA A 73 -13.97 -7.77 9.72
N ASP A 74 -15.06 -8.49 9.46
CA ASP A 74 -16.42 -7.97 9.58
C ASP A 74 -16.96 -7.97 11.02
N THR A 75 -16.52 -8.94 11.83
CA THR A 75 -16.97 -9.18 13.20
C THR A 75 -15.80 -9.25 14.18
N SER A 76 -14.76 -8.46 13.91
CA SER A 76 -13.55 -8.43 14.72
C SER A 76 -13.87 -8.15 16.20
N LEU A 77 -13.26 -8.96 17.07
CA LEU A 77 -13.24 -8.70 18.52
C LEU A 77 -12.15 -7.68 18.86
N PHE A 78 -11.12 -7.61 18.02
CA PHE A 78 -10.06 -6.62 18.09
C PHE A 78 -9.43 -6.40 16.71
N ASP A 79 -8.93 -5.19 16.51
CA ASP A 79 -8.21 -4.77 15.31
C ASP A 79 -6.79 -4.33 15.66
N TYR A 80 -5.87 -4.53 14.72
CA TYR A 80 -4.50 -4.05 14.79
C TYR A 80 -4.11 -3.33 13.52
N GLU A 81 -3.17 -2.41 13.65
CA GLU A 81 -2.53 -1.76 12.52
C GLU A 81 -1.08 -2.25 12.44
N LEU A 82 -0.71 -2.74 11.25
CA LEU A 82 0.64 -3.19 10.94
C LEU A 82 1.28 -2.16 10.02
N PRO A 83 2.45 -1.59 10.37
CA PRO A 83 3.18 -0.74 9.45
C PRO A 83 3.56 -1.58 8.24
N TYR A 84 3.27 -1.08 7.04
CA TYR A 84 3.39 -1.91 5.85
C TYR A 84 3.80 -1.16 4.59
N PHE A 85 3.33 0.08 4.43
CA PHE A 85 3.58 0.85 3.21
C PHE A 85 4.50 2.03 3.48
N ASP A 86 5.56 2.14 2.70
CA ASP A 86 6.36 3.35 2.62
C ASP A 86 5.90 4.22 1.44
N VAL A 87 6.18 5.53 1.53
CA VAL A 87 5.91 6.46 0.42
C VAL A 87 6.69 6.03 -0.82
N GLY A 88 5.98 5.87 -1.94
CA GLY A 88 6.52 5.38 -3.20
C GLY A 88 6.26 3.89 -3.46
N ASP A 89 5.77 3.13 -2.47
CA ASP A 89 5.45 1.72 -2.68
C ASP A 89 4.26 1.55 -3.63
N THR A 90 4.32 0.50 -4.45
CA THR A 90 3.18 0.12 -5.29
C THR A 90 2.23 -0.74 -4.47
N ILE A 91 1.09 -0.17 -4.08
CA ILE A 91 0.03 -0.88 -3.34
C ILE A 91 -0.57 -1.98 -4.22
N GLY A 92 -0.57 -1.79 -5.54
CA GLY A 92 -1.06 -2.81 -6.48
C GLY A 92 -1.44 -2.29 -7.85
N VAL A 93 -1.74 -3.25 -8.74
CA VAL A 93 -1.90 -3.03 -10.18
C VAL A 93 -3.17 -3.71 -10.67
N LEU A 94 -4.04 -2.97 -11.35
CA LEU A 94 -5.18 -3.51 -12.10
C LEU A 94 -4.88 -3.43 -13.59
N ASP A 95 -4.93 -4.56 -14.30
CA ASP A 95 -4.55 -4.67 -15.71
C ASP A 95 -5.69 -5.23 -16.57
N VAL A 96 -5.88 -4.66 -17.77
CA VAL A 96 -6.93 -4.99 -18.76
C VAL A 96 -6.31 -5.36 -20.10
N PRO A 97 -5.65 -6.52 -20.24
CA PRO A 97 -4.90 -6.86 -21.44
C PRO A 97 -5.78 -7.54 -22.51
N LEU A 98 -6.69 -6.79 -23.14
CA LEU A 98 -7.63 -7.30 -24.14
C LEU A 98 -7.11 -7.11 -25.58
N GLY A 99 -6.28 -8.05 -26.04
CA GLY A 99 -5.58 -7.96 -27.32
C GLY A 99 -6.38 -8.28 -28.60
N SER A 100 -7.72 -8.32 -28.56
CA SER A 100 -8.53 -8.56 -29.78
C SER A 100 -9.99 -8.15 -29.63
N ALA A 101 -10.67 -7.87 -30.75
CA ALA A 101 -12.11 -7.57 -30.77
C ALA A 101 -12.97 -8.67 -30.16
N ALA A 102 -12.57 -9.94 -30.31
CA ALA A 102 -13.28 -11.06 -29.67
C ALA A 102 -13.19 -11.01 -28.13
N ALA A 103 -12.03 -10.62 -27.60
CA ALA A 103 -11.84 -10.43 -26.17
C ALA A 103 -12.65 -9.23 -25.65
N LEU A 104 -12.64 -8.11 -26.38
CA LEU A 104 -13.45 -6.93 -26.05
C LEU A 104 -14.95 -7.27 -25.99
N ALA A 105 -15.46 -7.98 -27.00
CA ALA A 105 -16.86 -8.38 -27.06
C ALA A 105 -17.27 -9.32 -25.90
N ALA A 106 -16.37 -10.19 -25.43
CA ALA A 106 -16.63 -11.09 -24.32
C ALA A 106 -16.84 -10.34 -22.98
N PHE A 107 -16.20 -9.18 -22.82
CA PHE A 107 -16.34 -8.31 -21.66
C PHE A 107 -17.30 -7.13 -21.89
N GLY A 108 -17.99 -7.09 -23.04
CA GLY A 108 -18.93 -6.01 -23.37
C GLY A 108 -18.27 -4.64 -23.59
N LEU A 109 -16.97 -4.63 -23.88
CA LEU A 109 -16.19 -3.43 -24.15
C LEU A 109 -16.27 -3.04 -25.62
N GLY A 110 -16.24 -1.74 -25.86
CA GLY A 110 -16.20 -1.18 -27.20
C GLY A 110 -16.14 0.33 -27.14
N LEU A 111 -15.24 0.94 -27.90
CA LEU A 111 -15.12 2.39 -27.98
C LEU A 111 -15.30 2.78 -29.44
N ASN A 112 -16.30 3.62 -29.71
CA ASN A 112 -16.53 4.21 -31.03
C ASN A 112 -16.26 5.71 -30.95
N THR A 113 -15.23 6.16 -31.66
CA THR A 113 -14.74 7.55 -31.56
C THR A 113 -14.67 8.18 -32.93
N ASP A 114 -15.33 9.33 -33.07
CA ASP A 114 -15.14 10.24 -34.19
C ASP A 114 -13.98 11.18 -33.89
N PHE A 115 -12.93 11.15 -34.71
CA PHE A 115 -11.86 12.15 -34.69
C PHE A 115 -12.10 13.19 -35.77
N THR A 116 -11.84 14.44 -35.41
CA THR A 116 -11.76 15.58 -36.32
C THR A 116 -10.56 16.44 -35.94
N ALA A 117 -10.15 17.34 -36.83
CA ALA A 117 -9.07 18.30 -36.55
C ALA A 117 -9.27 19.03 -35.19
N GLY A 118 -8.46 18.64 -34.20
CA GLY A 118 -8.44 19.22 -32.86
C GLY A 118 -9.59 18.82 -31.92
N ALA A 119 -10.50 17.93 -32.34
CA ALA A 119 -11.61 17.46 -31.50
C ALA A 119 -11.92 15.97 -31.69
N TYR A 120 -12.51 15.36 -30.67
CA TYR A 120 -13.03 13.99 -30.74
C TYR A 120 -14.43 13.90 -30.13
N THR A 121 -15.19 12.88 -30.51
CA THR A 121 -16.48 12.54 -29.90
C THR A 121 -16.56 11.05 -29.67
N ILE A 122 -16.74 10.65 -28.41
CA ILE A 122 -17.01 9.26 -28.04
C ILE A 122 -18.52 9.05 -28.13
N ASN A 123 -18.91 8.17 -29.04
CA ASN A 123 -20.30 7.97 -29.39
C ASN A 123 -21.05 7.13 -28.35
N ALA A 124 -22.36 7.36 -28.29
CA ALA A 124 -23.28 6.62 -27.45
C ALA A 124 -23.20 5.10 -27.70
N GLY A 125 -23.16 4.34 -26.61
CA GLY A 125 -23.00 2.88 -26.66
C GLY A 125 -21.55 2.42 -26.46
N SER A 126 -20.60 3.36 -26.35
CA SER A 126 -19.24 3.04 -25.95
C SER A 126 -19.16 2.64 -24.47
N VAL A 127 -18.30 1.68 -24.16
CA VAL A 127 -18.02 1.13 -22.83
C VAL A 127 -16.50 1.04 -22.67
N TYR A 128 -15.98 1.56 -21.57
CA TYR A 128 -14.53 1.65 -21.30
C TYR A 128 -14.22 1.21 -19.85
N PRO A 129 -13.05 0.62 -19.57
CA PRO A 129 -12.66 0.29 -18.21
C PRO A 129 -12.45 1.55 -17.36
N THR A 130 -12.82 1.41 -16.09
CA THR A 130 -12.45 2.32 -15.01
C THR A 130 -12.33 1.52 -13.72
N THR A 131 -12.00 2.19 -12.62
CA THR A 131 -12.00 1.62 -11.28
C THR A 131 -13.20 2.13 -10.49
N ASN A 132 -13.72 1.30 -9.60
CA ASN A 132 -14.71 1.70 -8.62
C ASN A 132 -14.37 1.07 -7.26
N THR A 133 -14.49 1.85 -6.20
CA THR A 133 -14.32 1.36 -4.83
C THR A 133 -15.70 1.07 -4.26
N GLN A 134 -15.97 -0.19 -3.94
CA GLN A 134 -17.18 -0.62 -3.27
C GLN A 134 -16.79 -1.54 -2.11
N ASP A 135 -17.45 -1.39 -0.95
CA ASP A 135 -17.20 -2.19 0.24
C ASP A 135 -15.70 -2.19 0.62
N CYS A 136 -15.09 -0.99 0.54
CA CYS A 136 -13.66 -0.75 0.75
C CYS A 136 -12.72 -1.53 -0.16
N VAL A 137 -13.17 -2.05 -1.31
CA VAL A 137 -12.30 -2.72 -2.29
C VAL A 137 -12.39 -2.00 -3.64
N THR A 138 -11.23 -1.59 -4.16
CA THR A 138 -11.10 -1.00 -5.49
C THR A 138 -10.96 -2.08 -6.54
N GLU A 139 -11.97 -2.21 -7.39
CA GLU A 139 -12.00 -3.17 -8.48
C GLU A 139 -12.14 -2.49 -9.84
N GLN A 140 -11.84 -3.27 -10.88
CA GLN A 140 -12.15 -2.91 -12.24
C GLN A 140 -13.66 -3.01 -12.51
N VAL A 141 -14.20 -1.96 -13.13
CA VAL A 141 -15.55 -1.97 -13.70
C VAL A 141 -15.54 -1.47 -15.14
N PHE A 142 -16.52 -1.92 -15.94
CA PHE A 142 -16.74 -1.44 -17.31
C PHE A 142 -18.01 -0.59 -17.34
N LEU A 143 -17.86 0.70 -17.63
CA LEU A 143 -18.98 1.65 -17.61
C LEU A 143 -19.26 2.22 -19.00
N PRO A 144 -20.54 2.48 -19.34
CA PRO A 144 -20.87 3.25 -20.52
C PRO A 144 -20.31 4.67 -20.43
N ILE A 145 -19.64 5.12 -21.48
CA ILE A 145 -19.08 6.47 -21.56
C ILE A 145 -19.57 7.20 -22.81
N GLN A 146 -19.66 8.53 -22.69
CA GLN A 146 -19.84 9.48 -23.79
C GLN A 146 -19.01 10.69 -23.44
N ASP A 147 -18.32 11.24 -24.43
CA ASP A 147 -17.47 12.41 -24.23
C ASP A 147 -17.36 13.24 -25.49
N GLN A 148 -17.11 14.53 -25.32
CA GLN A 148 -16.81 15.44 -26.40
C GLN A 148 -15.62 16.29 -25.98
N GLY A 149 -14.44 15.89 -26.46
CA GLY A 149 -13.18 16.47 -26.06
C GLY A 149 -12.44 17.20 -27.17
N THR A 150 -11.35 17.87 -26.77
CA THR A 150 -10.42 18.54 -27.68
C THR A 150 -9.01 18.01 -27.46
N TRP A 151 -8.23 17.96 -28.55
CA TRP A 151 -6.89 17.39 -28.55
C TRP A 151 -5.91 18.23 -29.36
N THR A 152 -4.61 18.01 -29.17
CA THR A 152 -3.51 18.66 -29.90
C THR A 152 -2.43 17.65 -30.29
N ASP A 153 -1.75 17.90 -31.41
CA ASP A 153 -0.54 17.18 -31.83
C ASP A 153 0.75 17.89 -31.37
N GLY A 154 0.63 19.00 -30.62
CA GLY A 154 1.74 19.83 -30.18
C GLY A 154 2.35 20.70 -31.30
N GLY A 155 1.89 20.56 -32.54
CA GLY A 155 2.42 21.29 -33.70
C GLY A 155 3.84 20.89 -34.12
N TYR A 156 4.32 19.72 -33.68
CA TYR A 156 5.62 19.16 -34.05
C TYR A 156 5.55 18.33 -35.34
N ASP A 157 6.68 18.13 -36.00
CA ASP A 157 6.77 17.20 -37.13
C ASP A 157 6.62 15.74 -36.62
N PRO A 158 5.89 14.87 -37.35
CA PRO A 158 5.75 13.48 -36.93
C PRO A 158 7.01 12.65 -37.17
N ALA A 159 7.19 11.61 -36.35
CA ALA A 159 8.15 10.56 -36.64
C ALA A 159 7.57 9.59 -37.68
N VAL A 160 8.34 9.30 -38.75
CA VAL A 160 7.90 8.43 -39.85
C VAL A 160 8.81 7.20 -39.95
N VAL A 161 8.22 6.01 -39.88
CA VAL A 161 8.93 4.73 -40.02
C VAL A 161 8.12 3.82 -40.92
N GLY A 162 8.62 3.57 -42.14
CA GLY A 162 7.87 2.82 -43.16
C GLY A 162 6.55 3.50 -43.49
N ASN A 163 5.45 2.75 -43.42
CA ASN A 163 4.07 3.20 -43.61
C ASN A 163 3.39 3.67 -42.30
N SER A 164 4.15 3.92 -41.23
CA SER A 164 3.63 4.40 -39.95
C SER A 164 4.07 5.84 -39.68
N VAL A 165 3.12 6.67 -39.25
CA VAL A 165 3.34 8.08 -38.90
C VAL A 165 2.89 8.31 -37.45
N LYS A 166 3.82 8.72 -36.60
CA LYS A 166 3.61 8.90 -35.16
C LYS A 166 3.72 10.37 -34.76
N TYR A 167 2.64 10.91 -34.20
CA TYR A 167 2.55 12.25 -33.64
C TYR A 167 2.56 12.19 -32.12
N GLY A 168 3.03 13.27 -31.49
CA GLY A 168 2.63 13.59 -30.13
C GLY A 168 1.11 13.74 -30.08
N TRP A 169 0.50 13.36 -28.98
CA TRP A 169 -0.94 13.54 -28.79
C TRP A 169 -1.24 13.94 -27.36
N GLY A 170 -2.07 14.97 -27.20
CA GLY A 170 -2.48 15.49 -25.90
C GLY A 170 -3.97 15.78 -25.86
N ILE A 171 -4.62 15.45 -24.75
CA ILE A 171 -6.01 15.84 -24.45
C ILE A 171 -5.98 17.18 -23.72
N ILE A 172 -6.73 18.16 -24.24
CA ILE A 172 -6.89 19.49 -23.64
C ILE A 172 -8.15 19.55 -22.78
N THR A 173 -9.25 18.98 -23.28
CA THR A 173 -10.53 18.92 -22.56
C THR A 173 -11.15 17.55 -22.74
N SER A 174 -11.61 16.96 -21.64
CA SER A 174 -12.36 15.71 -21.61
C SER A 174 -13.20 15.66 -20.33
N GLY A 175 -14.37 15.03 -20.39
CA GLY A 175 -15.14 14.69 -19.20
C GLY A 175 -14.87 13.27 -18.68
N VAL A 176 -14.02 12.49 -19.37
CA VAL A 176 -13.82 11.05 -19.10
C VAL A 176 -12.34 10.69 -18.93
N PHE A 177 -11.46 11.23 -19.76
CA PHE A 177 -10.03 10.94 -19.77
C PHE A 177 -9.22 12.06 -19.10
N ALA A 178 -8.07 11.68 -18.55
CA ALA A 178 -7.09 12.62 -18.03
C ALA A 178 -6.58 13.57 -19.13
N SER A 179 -6.17 14.76 -18.71
CA SER A 179 -5.42 15.69 -19.56
C SER A 179 -3.95 15.24 -19.64
N PHE A 180 -3.33 15.42 -20.79
CA PHE A 180 -1.90 15.14 -20.98
C PHE A 180 -1.35 15.88 -22.19
N SER A 181 -0.02 16.01 -22.25
CA SER A 181 0.66 16.81 -23.27
C SER A 181 1.16 15.97 -24.45
N ALA A 182 1.34 16.63 -25.60
CA ALA A 182 1.88 16.04 -26.81
C ALA A 182 3.41 16.24 -26.88
N PRO A 183 4.25 15.18 -26.79
CA PRO A 183 5.70 15.30 -26.98
C PRO A 183 6.08 15.44 -28.46
N ASP A 184 7.26 16.00 -28.73
CA ASP A 184 7.90 15.92 -30.04
C ASP A 184 8.44 14.49 -30.25
N MET A 185 7.75 13.68 -31.04
CA MET A 185 8.12 12.27 -31.28
C MET A 185 9.43 12.09 -32.06
N VAL A 186 10.01 13.16 -32.63
CA VAL A 186 11.28 13.13 -33.37
C VAL A 186 12.44 13.49 -32.45
N ASN A 187 12.27 14.49 -31.59
CA ASN A 187 13.36 15.08 -30.82
C ASN A 187 13.34 14.75 -29.33
N HIS A 188 12.17 14.52 -28.74
CA HIS A 188 12.06 14.22 -27.31
C HIS A 188 12.37 12.75 -27.01
N VAL A 189 12.97 12.51 -25.84
CA VAL A 189 13.36 11.19 -25.35
C VAL A 189 12.55 10.84 -24.10
N TYR A 190 11.92 9.66 -24.10
CA TYR A 190 11.23 9.13 -22.92
C TYR A 190 12.18 8.97 -21.74
N GLY A 191 11.75 9.39 -20.56
CA GLY A 191 12.55 9.42 -19.34
C GLY A 191 13.62 10.51 -19.30
N THR A 192 13.54 11.49 -20.20
CA THR A 192 14.33 12.73 -20.13
C THR A 192 13.44 13.94 -20.36
N ASP A 193 12.68 13.93 -21.46
CA ASP A 193 11.83 15.05 -21.85
C ASP A 193 10.34 14.82 -21.49
N TYR A 194 9.90 13.55 -21.46
CA TYR A 194 8.54 13.15 -21.11
C TYR A 194 8.50 11.79 -20.39
N GLY A 195 7.41 11.52 -19.66
CA GLY A 195 7.21 10.33 -18.83
C GLY A 195 7.99 10.36 -17.51
N LEU A 196 8.33 9.18 -16.99
CA LEU A 196 9.17 9.02 -15.81
C LEU A 196 10.63 8.79 -16.16
N MET A 197 11.53 9.38 -15.37
CA MET A 197 12.97 9.15 -15.44
C MET A 197 13.34 7.73 -14.97
N SER A 198 14.57 7.31 -15.23
CA SER A 198 15.05 5.96 -14.86
C SER A 198 15.05 5.68 -13.37
N ASP A 199 15.03 6.71 -12.53
CA ASP A 199 14.94 6.61 -11.07
C ASP A 199 13.51 6.72 -10.54
N GLY A 200 12.50 6.74 -11.44
CA GLY A 200 11.09 6.86 -11.09
C GLY A 200 10.60 8.29 -10.87
N THR A 201 11.48 9.30 -10.94
CA THR A 201 11.07 10.70 -10.78
C THR A 201 10.38 11.26 -12.04
N GLU A 202 9.50 12.24 -11.86
CA GLU A 202 8.78 12.88 -12.95
C GLU A 202 9.69 13.75 -13.82
N THR A 203 9.55 13.66 -15.14
CA THR A 203 10.12 14.64 -16.07
C THR A 203 9.33 15.95 -16.05
N ALA A 204 9.72 16.93 -16.88
CA ALA A 204 8.91 18.16 -17.05
C ALA A 204 7.56 17.92 -17.77
N MET A 205 7.36 16.72 -18.34
CA MET A 205 6.11 16.30 -18.99
C MET A 205 5.76 14.86 -18.57
N PRO A 206 5.35 14.63 -17.31
CA PRO A 206 5.05 13.29 -16.82
C PRO A 206 3.77 12.73 -17.44
N ASN A 207 2.79 13.60 -17.71
CA ASN A 207 1.54 13.26 -18.38
C ASN A 207 1.69 13.45 -19.89
N TRP A 208 1.69 12.36 -20.67
CA TRP A 208 1.99 12.42 -22.09
C TRP A 208 1.21 11.39 -22.92
N GLY A 209 1.13 11.63 -24.24
CA GLY A 209 0.53 10.67 -25.16
C GLY A 209 1.06 10.72 -26.59
N TYR A 210 0.68 9.73 -27.38
CA TYR A 210 0.97 9.63 -28.80
C TYR A 210 -0.20 9.05 -29.58
N ILE A 211 -0.25 9.40 -30.86
CA ILE A 211 -1.11 8.77 -31.86
C ILE A 211 -0.26 8.32 -33.03
N GLN A 212 -0.35 7.05 -33.39
CA GLN A 212 0.31 6.47 -34.54
C GLN A 212 -0.73 6.01 -35.55
N ILE A 213 -0.64 6.56 -36.75
CA ILE A 213 -1.44 6.15 -37.90
C ILE A 213 -0.64 5.12 -38.68
N ASN A 214 -1.21 3.94 -38.89
CA ASN A 214 -0.66 2.95 -39.81
C ASN A 214 -1.42 3.08 -41.12
N PHE A 215 -0.71 3.18 -42.25
CA PHE A 215 -1.31 3.22 -43.58
C PHE A 215 -1.17 1.88 -44.26
N THR A 216 -2.05 1.60 -45.22
CA THR A 216 -1.95 0.37 -46.03
C THR A 216 -0.66 0.28 -46.86
N ASP A 217 -0.03 1.43 -47.18
CA ASP A 217 1.26 1.52 -47.87
C ASP A 217 1.97 2.88 -47.61
N ASP A 218 3.17 3.02 -48.15
CA ASP A 218 4.02 4.22 -48.03
C ASP A 218 3.52 5.42 -48.86
N THR A 219 2.30 5.37 -49.44
CA THR A 219 1.70 6.52 -50.13
C THR A 219 0.87 7.39 -49.20
N TYR A 220 0.61 6.92 -47.96
CA TYR A 220 -0.09 7.64 -46.89
C TYR A 220 -1.50 8.11 -47.27
N THR A 221 -2.18 7.40 -48.19
CA THR A 221 -3.51 7.80 -48.68
C THR A 221 -4.66 7.14 -47.95
N THR A 222 -4.44 5.96 -47.37
CA THR A 222 -5.51 5.15 -46.75
C THR A 222 -5.04 4.63 -45.41
N PRO A 223 -5.56 5.20 -44.30
CA PRO A 223 -5.35 4.67 -42.96
C PRO A 223 -5.85 3.21 -42.87
N ASP A 224 -5.03 2.37 -42.28
CA ASP A 224 -5.32 0.97 -41.92
C ASP A 224 -5.83 0.90 -40.46
N GLY A 225 -5.27 1.72 -39.57
CA GLY A 225 -5.73 1.84 -38.19
C GLY A 225 -4.91 2.84 -37.36
N LEU A 226 -5.38 3.07 -36.13
CA LEU A 226 -4.71 3.92 -35.14
C LEU A 226 -4.16 3.07 -34.00
N ASN A 227 -2.97 3.43 -33.52
CA ASN A 227 -2.46 3.00 -32.24
C ASN A 227 -2.27 4.24 -31.37
N ILE A 228 -2.98 4.28 -30.25
CA ILE A 228 -2.99 5.40 -29.32
C ILE A 228 -2.45 4.88 -27.99
N GLY A 229 -1.52 5.63 -27.40
CA GLY A 229 -1.01 5.34 -26.06
C GLY A 229 -0.79 6.63 -25.29
N TRP A 230 -1.06 6.58 -24.00
CA TRP A 230 -0.84 7.69 -23.08
C TRP A 230 -0.56 7.17 -21.68
N GLU A 231 0.01 8.06 -20.87
CA GLU A 231 0.33 7.87 -19.46
C GLU A 231 -0.09 9.14 -18.73
N ALA A 232 -0.77 8.98 -17.61
CA ALA A 232 -1.21 10.08 -16.76
C ALA A 232 -1.04 9.69 -15.29
N HIS A 233 -0.62 10.68 -14.50
CA HIS A 233 -0.39 10.62 -13.06
C HIS A 233 -1.39 11.53 -12.37
N ASP A 234 -1.81 11.14 -11.17
CA ASP A 234 -2.69 11.96 -10.35
C ASP A 234 -2.08 13.32 -10.08
N GLY A 235 -2.85 14.38 -10.33
CA GLY A 235 -2.35 15.74 -10.21
C GLY A 235 -3.17 16.77 -10.99
N PRO A 236 -2.97 18.07 -10.68
CA PRO A 236 -3.66 19.17 -11.36
C PRO A 236 -3.44 19.18 -12.88
N ASP A 237 -2.26 18.77 -13.35
CA ASP A 237 -1.91 18.77 -14.77
C ASP A 237 -2.71 17.71 -15.56
N ALA A 238 -3.04 16.60 -14.91
CA ALA A 238 -3.87 15.55 -15.50
C ALA A 238 -5.36 15.71 -15.17
N SER A 239 -5.69 16.58 -14.20
CA SER A 239 -7.05 16.82 -13.69
C SER A 239 -7.71 15.54 -13.14
N ILE A 240 -6.92 14.65 -12.56
CA ILE A 240 -7.35 13.40 -11.92
C ILE A 240 -6.73 13.29 -10.53
N GLY A 241 -7.41 12.59 -9.61
CA GLY A 241 -6.94 12.36 -8.24
C GLY A 241 -6.92 13.58 -7.31
N ILE A 242 -7.24 14.78 -7.83
CA ILE A 242 -7.33 16.03 -7.06
C ILE A 242 -8.63 16.12 -6.26
N VAL A 243 -8.58 16.84 -5.14
CA VAL A 243 -9.77 17.17 -4.32
C VAL A 243 -10.83 17.80 -5.22
N SER A 244 -11.99 17.17 -5.27
CA SER A 244 -13.06 17.49 -6.20
C SER A 244 -14.43 17.46 -5.53
N THR A 245 -15.40 18.14 -6.16
CA THR A 245 -16.76 18.20 -5.61
C THR A 245 -17.42 16.82 -5.65
N GLY A 246 -17.78 16.30 -4.48
CA GLY A 246 -18.38 14.97 -4.34
C GLY A 246 -17.56 14.05 -3.43
N ASP A 247 -16.30 14.40 -3.19
CA ASP A 247 -15.43 13.63 -2.32
C ASP A 247 -15.87 13.73 -0.85
N PRO A 248 -15.66 12.68 -0.05
CA PRO A 248 -15.75 12.78 1.40
C PRO A 248 -14.81 13.89 1.90
N TYR A 249 -15.20 14.59 2.97
CA TYR A 249 -14.40 15.67 3.55
C TYR A 249 -14.00 16.80 2.58
N PHE A 250 -14.75 17.02 1.50
CA PHE A 250 -14.43 18.05 0.50
C PHE A 250 -14.25 19.45 1.11
N VAL A 251 -13.09 20.05 0.82
CA VAL A 251 -12.75 21.44 1.16
C VAL A 251 -12.34 22.18 -0.11
N GLN A 252 -13.07 23.23 -0.47
CA GLN A 252 -12.80 24.02 -1.68
C GLN A 252 -11.38 24.62 -1.69
N ALA A 253 -10.85 25.04 -0.55
CA ALA A 253 -9.50 25.61 -0.47
C ALA A 253 -8.41 24.57 -0.82
N GLU A 254 -8.63 23.30 -0.53
CA GLU A 254 -7.70 22.20 -0.87
C GLU A 254 -7.78 21.88 -2.37
N ALA A 255 -8.99 21.91 -2.94
CA ALA A 255 -9.20 21.81 -4.39
C ALA A 255 -8.51 22.94 -5.15
N ASP A 256 -8.63 24.19 -4.67
CA ASP A 256 -8.01 25.37 -5.28
C ASP A 256 -6.47 25.30 -5.22
N LEU A 257 -5.91 24.57 -4.24
CA LEU A 257 -4.48 24.28 -4.11
C LEU A 257 -4.01 23.11 -5.00
N GLY A 258 -4.93 22.33 -5.57
CA GLY A 258 -4.63 21.17 -6.39
C GLY A 258 -4.13 19.96 -5.61
N LEU A 259 -4.52 19.82 -4.33
CA LEU A 259 -4.12 18.69 -3.48
C LEU A 259 -4.84 17.41 -3.91
N LEU A 260 -4.22 16.25 -3.63
CA LEU A 260 -4.76 14.92 -3.90
C LEU A 260 -5.54 14.38 -2.69
N ASN A 261 -6.56 13.57 -2.95
CA ASN A 261 -7.32 12.86 -1.92
C ASN A 261 -7.80 11.47 -2.36
N GLY A 262 -7.17 10.90 -3.40
CA GLY A 262 -7.44 9.54 -3.85
C GLY A 262 -7.18 8.52 -2.73
N MET A 263 -8.07 7.53 -2.62
CA MET A 263 -7.95 6.37 -1.75
C MET A 263 -8.06 5.09 -2.58
N VAL A 264 -7.36 4.05 -2.13
CA VAL A 264 -7.50 2.70 -2.67
C VAL A 264 -7.91 1.77 -1.55
N GLY A 265 -8.90 0.95 -1.84
CA GLY A 265 -9.34 -0.11 -0.98
C GLY A 265 -8.84 -1.46 -1.49
N ARG A 266 -8.40 -2.35 -0.61
CA ARG A 266 -7.86 -3.67 -1.01
C ARG A 266 -8.38 -4.76 -0.10
N ALA A 267 -8.98 -5.79 -0.71
CA ALA A 267 -9.46 -6.95 0.04
C ALA A 267 -8.30 -7.78 0.62
N GLY A 268 -7.20 -7.88 -0.13
CA GLY A 268 -6.03 -8.67 0.26
C GLY A 268 -4.72 -7.93 0.01
N ILE A 269 -3.70 -8.38 0.71
CA ILE A 269 -2.39 -7.74 0.81
C ILE A 269 -1.31 -8.73 0.33
N PRO A 270 -0.09 -8.27 -0.01
CA PRO A 270 0.99 -9.17 -0.34
C PRO A 270 1.26 -10.18 0.78
N ALA A 271 1.38 -11.44 0.40
CA ALA A 271 1.62 -12.56 1.30
C ALA A 271 2.41 -13.66 0.59
N ASP A 272 2.95 -14.61 1.35
CA ASP A 272 3.55 -15.79 0.76
C ASP A 272 3.27 -17.07 1.55
N SER A 273 3.45 -18.22 0.90
CA SER A 273 3.09 -19.55 1.41
C SER A 273 4.27 -20.43 1.84
N VAL A 274 5.50 -19.89 1.82
CA VAL A 274 6.74 -20.68 1.90
C VAL A 274 7.75 -20.14 2.91
N THR A 275 7.72 -18.86 3.24
CA THR A 275 8.68 -18.19 4.11
C THR A 275 8.66 -18.79 5.51
N ILE A 276 7.50 -18.96 6.13
CA ILE A 276 7.39 -19.58 7.46
C ILE A 276 8.07 -20.96 7.49
N GLY A 277 7.80 -21.79 6.47
CA GLY A 277 8.42 -23.10 6.32
C GLY A 277 9.94 -23.05 6.15
N ALA A 278 10.42 -22.14 5.31
CA ALA A 278 11.85 -21.96 5.04
C ALA A 278 12.60 -21.43 6.26
N VAL A 279 12.03 -20.44 6.96
CA VAL A 279 12.58 -19.84 8.17
C VAL A 279 12.60 -20.85 9.32
N ALA A 280 11.55 -21.66 9.49
CA ALA A 280 11.55 -22.74 10.47
C ALA A 280 12.68 -23.76 10.24
N GLN A 281 13.01 -24.07 8.98
CA GLN A 281 14.15 -24.95 8.66
C GLN A 281 15.49 -24.30 9.00
N LEU A 282 15.64 -22.99 8.76
CA LEU A 282 16.83 -22.23 9.14
C LEU A 282 16.99 -22.18 10.66
N ALA A 283 15.90 -21.88 11.39
CA ALA A 283 15.84 -21.83 12.84
C ALA A 283 16.28 -23.16 13.48
N ALA A 284 15.80 -24.29 12.92
CA ALA A 284 16.19 -25.61 13.39
C ALA A 284 17.72 -25.85 13.28
N GLY A 285 18.37 -25.27 12.27
CA GLY A 285 19.84 -25.29 12.13
C GLY A 285 20.57 -24.52 13.23
N ALA A 286 19.93 -23.50 13.82
CA ALA A 286 20.42 -22.73 14.96
C ALA A 286 19.99 -23.31 16.32
N GLY A 287 19.23 -24.41 16.33
CA GLY A 287 18.67 -25.00 17.56
C GLY A 287 17.44 -24.30 18.10
N ILE A 288 16.81 -23.43 17.30
CA ILE A 288 15.58 -22.72 17.60
C ILE A 288 14.41 -23.55 17.04
N THR A 289 13.32 -23.66 17.81
CA THR A 289 12.10 -24.34 17.36
C THR A 289 11.07 -23.30 16.99
N ILE A 290 10.56 -23.37 15.75
CA ILE A 290 9.42 -22.57 15.29
C ILE A 290 8.28 -23.54 15.03
N ASN A 291 7.14 -23.29 15.66
CA ASN A 291 5.94 -24.08 15.47
C ASN A 291 5.35 -23.78 14.09
N LEU A 292 5.30 -24.79 13.22
CA LEU A 292 4.66 -24.66 11.92
C LEU A 292 3.15 -24.75 12.08
N PRO A 293 2.37 -23.79 11.57
CA PRO A 293 0.94 -23.83 11.68
C PRO A 293 0.36 -25.06 10.98
N THR A 294 -0.55 -25.75 11.65
CA THR A 294 -1.27 -26.91 11.10
C THR A 294 -2.77 -26.68 10.99
N ASP A 295 -3.28 -25.66 11.67
CA ASP A 295 -4.70 -25.37 11.79
C ASP A 295 -5.19 -24.56 10.57
N ASN A 296 -4.39 -23.61 10.10
CA ASN A 296 -4.60 -22.86 8.86
C ASN A 296 -3.36 -22.93 7.93
N PRO A 297 -3.52 -22.59 6.63
CA PRO A 297 -2.38 -22.50 5.71
C PRO A 297 -1.31 -21.52 6.26
N PRO A 298 -0.01 -21.89 6.24
CA PRO A 298 1.06 -21.10 6.83
C PRO A 298 1.45 -19.92 5.93
N TYR A 299 0.49 -19.00 5.75
CA TYR A 299 0.67 -17.80 4.96
C TYR A 299 1.28 -16.70 5.82
N MET A 300 2.37 -16.10 5.38
CA MET A 300 2.95 -14.91 6.00
C MET A 300 2.40 -13.67 5.31
N LEU A 301 1.70 -12.81 6.04
CA LEU A 301 1.36 -11.48 5.57
C LEU A 301 2.63 -10.62 5.49
N GLY A 302 2.81 -9.86 4.41
CA GLY A 302 4.06 -9.11 4.18
C GLY A 302 5.19 -9.93 3.58
N GLY A 303 4.99 -11.23 3.42
CA GLY A 303 5.99 -12.12 2.87
C GLY A 303 6.22 -11.92 1.37
N GLU A 304 7.48 -11.74 0.97
CA GLU A 304 7.86 -11.64 -0.45
C GLU A 304 8.07 -13.01 -1.12
N GLY A 305 7.96 -14.12 -0.36
CA GLY A 305 8.36 -15.44 -0.79
C GLY A 305 9.88 -15.65 -0.73
N ILE A 306 10.35 -16.71 -1.37
CA ILE A 306 11.78 -17.07 -1.36
C ILE A 306 12.35 -17.18 -2.77
N THR A 307 13.67 -17.20 -2.89
CA THR A 307 14.31 -17.67 -4.12
C THR A 307 14.03 -19.15 -4.32
N HIS A 308 13.41 -19.53 -5.44
CA HIS A 308 13.11 -20.91 -5.75
C HIS A 308 14.40 -21.75 -5.74
N PRO A 309 14.49 -22.83 -4.95
CA PRO A 309 15.74 -23.56 -4.74
C PRO A 309 16.31 -24.28 -5.98
N THR A 310 15.56 -24.35 -7.08
CA THR A 310 15.98 -25.06 -8.31
C THR A 310 15.98 -24.19 -9.54
N THR A 311 15.05 -23.24 -9.68
CA THR A 311 14.99 -22.33 -10.83
C THR A 311 15.75 -21.04 -10.59
N GLY A 312 15.98 -20.65 -9.32
CA GLY A 312 16.55 -19.35 -8.96
C GLY A 312 15.58 -18.19 -9.19
N GLU A 313 14.29 -18.47 -9.38
CA GLU A 313 13.24 -17.46 -9.50
C GLU A 313 12.97 -16.81 -8.15
N GLU A 314 13.08 -15.49 -8.07
CA GLU A 314 12.72 -14.73 -6.88
C GLU A 314 11.20 -14.65 -6.72
N GLY A 315 10.72 -14.49 -5.49
CA GLY A 315 9.28 -14.38 -5.20
C GLY A 315 8.50 -15.69 -5.28
N TYR A 316 9.19 -16.84 -5.22
CA TYR A 316 8.51 -18.13 -5.21
C TYR A 316 7.58 -18.24 -4.00
N GLY A 317 6.33 -18.57 -4.25
CA GLY A 317 5.30 -18.72 -3.22
C GLY A 317 4.60 -17.43 -2.83
N ALA A 318 4.95 -16.28 -3.42
CA ALA A 318 4.27 -14.99 -3.24
C ALA A 318 2.93 -14.95 -3.98
N PHE A 319 1.94 -14.32 -3.34
CA PHE A 319 0.58 -14.13 -3.85
C PHE A 319 -0.12 -13.00 -3.07
N THR A 320 -1.41 -12.78 -3.34
CA THR A 320 -2.25 -11.86 -2.56
C THR A 320 -3.20 -12.65 -1.70
N SER A 321 -3.25 -12.34 -0.41
CA SER A 321 -4.14 -12.99 0.56
C SER A 321 -4.84 -11.97 1.43
N GLU A 322 -6.11 -12.22 1.75
CA GLU A 322 -6.79 -11.50 2.83
C GLU A 322 -6.44 -12.08 4.20
N TRP A 323 -5.96 -13.33 4.24
CA TRP A 323 -5.75 -14.09 5.45
C TRP A 323 -4.31 -14.52 5.62
N GLY A 324 -3.80 -14.46 6.84
CA GLY A 324 -2.46 -14.97 7.15
C GLY A 324 -2.04 -14.74 8.59
N TYR A 325 -0.82 -15.17 8.88
CA TYR A 325 -0.14 -14.94 10.13
C TYR A 325 0.75 -13.71 10.03
N ILE A 326 0.85 -13.01 11.16
CA ILE A 326 1.87 -12.01 11.41
C ILE A 326 3.09 -12.76 11.95
N PHE A 327 4.11 -12.90 11.11
CA PHE A 327 5.33 -13.65 11.42
C PHE A 327 6.53 -12.74 11.18
N ASP A 328 7.35 -12.53 12.21
CA ASP A 328 8.42 -11.54 12.19
C ASP A 328 9.73 -12.14 12.73
N PRO A 329 10.46 -12.92 11.91
CA PRO A 329 11.69 -13.57 12.32
C PRO A 329 12.91 -12.64 12.37
N THR A 330 12.80 -11.40 11.86
CA THR A 330 13.87 -10.39 11.86
C THR A 330 13.63 -9.25 12.85
N GLY A 331 12.41 -9.12 13.39
CA GLY A 331 12.05 -8.06 14.33
C GLY A 331 11.74 -6.72 13.66
N ASP A 332 11.63 -6.69 12.33
CA ASP A 332 11.46 -5.44 11.57
C ASP A 332 9.99 -4.97 11.57
N LEU A 333 9.02 -5.89 11.71
CA LEU A 333 7.59 -5.58 11.56
C LEU A 333 7.03 -4.79 12.74
N LEU A 334 7.47 -5.07 13.96
CA LEU A 334 7.08 -4.33 15.17
C LEU A 334 8.16 -3.33 15.64
N GLY A 335 9.21 -3.16 14.82
CA GLY A 335 10.32 -2.24 15.05
C GLY A 335 11.40 -2.78 15.98
N GLY A 336 12.65 -2.39 15.71
CA GLY A 336 13.80 -2.66 16.59
C GLY A 336 14.75 -3.78 16.14
N GLY A 337 14.39 -4.53 15.09
CA GLY A 337 15.26 -5.52 14.45
C GLY A 337 16.46 -4.91 13.71
N ASP A 338 17.53 -5.69 13.57
CA ASP A 338 18.71 -5.38 12.76
C ASP A 338 18.63 -5.92 11.32
N GLY A 339 17.45 -6.40 10.90
CA GLY A 339 17.21 -7.07 9.63
C GLY A 339 17.87 -8.45 9.53
N VAL A 340 18.43 -8.98 10.62
CA VAL A 340 19.09 -10.30 10.65
C VAL A 340 18.26 -11.25 11.49
N ALA A 341 17.72 -12.28 10.84
CA ALA A 341 16.95 -13.29 11.55
C ALA A 341 17.77 -14.02 12.63
N PHE A 342 17.16 -14.17 13.79
CA PHE A 342 17.68 -14.83 14.99
C PHE A 342 18.90 -14.13 15.61
N SER A 343 18.99 -12.81 15.50
CA SER A 343 20.04 -12.00 16.11
C SER A 343 19.79 -11.80 17.62
N GLY A 344 18.56 -12.01 18.08
CA GLY A 344 18.13 -11.93 19.48
C GLY A 344 17.54 -10.58 19.87
N ASP A 345 17.41 -9.65 18.93
CA ASP A 345 16.69 -8.38 19.13
C ASP A 345 15.20 -8.46 18.74
N GLU A 346 14.73 -9.60 18.25
CA GLU A 346 13.36 -9.75 17.77
C GLU A 346 12.37 -9.85 18.96
N ALA A 347 11.42 -8.92 19.04
CA ALA A 347 10.45 -8.88 20.12
C ALA A 347 9.59 -10.16 20.18
N LEU A 348 9.27 -10.74 19.01
CA LEU A 348 8.42 -11.92 18.90
C LEU A 348 9.16 -13.25 19.10
N GLN A 349 10.48 -13.23 19.36
CA GLN A 349 11.25 -14.47 19.56
C GLN A 349 10.70 -15.36 20.70
N PHE A 350 10.05 -14.74 21.70
CA PHE A 350 9.49 -15.41 22.87
C PHE A 350 8.14 -16.08 22.62
N THR A 351 7.48 -15.78 21.49
CA THR A 351 6.18 -16.31 21.08
C THR A 351 6.30 -17.02 19.72
N GLY A 352 7.43 -17.70 19.50
CA GLY A 352 7.70 -18.46 18.29
C GLY A 352 7.83 -17.61 17.01
N TYR A 353 8.14 -16.32 17.13
CA TYR A 353 8.19 -15.31 16.06
C TYR A 353 6.84 -14.97 15.43
N TYR A 354 5.73 -15.34 16.09
CA TYR A 354 4.38 -14.96 15.67
C TYR A 354 3.82 -13.85 16.55
N ALA A 355 2.93 -13.04 15.98
CA ALA A 355 1.96 -12.34 16.81
C ALA A 355 0.96 -13.38 17.35
N THR A 356 0.89 -13.46 18.68
CA THR A 356 0.01 -14.38 19.40
C THR A 356 -0.86 -13.61 20.37
N TRP A 357 -1.84 -14.28 20.98
CA TRP A 357 -2.64 -13.67 22.06
C TRP A 357 -1.77 -13.18 23.23
N ASN A 358 -0.68 -13.87 23.57
CA ASN A 358 0.26 -13.41 24.58
C ASN A 358 0.95 -12.09 24.21
N VAL A 359 1.26 -11.88 22.93
CA VAL A 359 1.77 -10.59 22.42
C VAL A 359 0.71 -9.50 22.62
N LEU A 360 -0.55 -9.78 22.29
CA LEU A 360 -1.64 -8.80 22.40
C LEU A 360 -1.92 -8.40 23.83
N LYS A 361 -2.01 -9.37 24.76
CA LYS A 361 -2.13 -9.08 26.20
C LYS A 361 -1.02 -8.15 26.67
N THR A 362 0.20 -8.38 26.19
CA THR A 362 1.36 -7.54 26.54
C THR A 362 1.21 -6.14 25.96
N LEU A 363 0.79 -5.99 24.70
CA LEU A 363 0.53 -4.68 24.10
C LEU A 363 -0.57 -3.91 24.83
N PHE A 364 -1.68 -4.57 25.19
CA PHE A 364 -2.74 -3.97 25.99
C PHE A 364 -2.25 -3.52 27.37
N ALA A 365 -1.47 -4.37 28.06
CA ALA A 365 -0.85 -4.03 29.33
C ALA A 365 0.05 -2.80 29.24
N ILE A 366 0.88 -2.72 28.18
CA ILE A 366 1.79 -1.59 27.97
C ILE A 366 1.00 -0.31 27.70
N SER A 367 0.02 -0.37 26.81
CA SER A 367 -0.82 0.78 26.43
C SER A 367 -1.59 1.35 27.63
N GLU A 368 -2.28 0.48 28.36
CA GLU A 368 -3.08 0.91 29.51
C GLU A 368 -2.22 1.28 30.72
N GLY A 369 -1.15 0.52 30.98
CA GLY A 369 -0.17 0.82 32.02
C GLY A 369 0.51 2.17 31.79
N ALA A 370 0.93 2.48 30.56
CA ALA A 370 1.50 3.77 30.21
C ALA A 370 0.47 4.90 30.34
N THR A 371 -0.78 4.67 29.92
CA THR A 371 -1.88 5.64 30.03
C THR A 371 -2.18 5.96 31.50
N ALA A 372 -2.28 4.94 32.35
CA ALA A 372 -2.51 5.09 33.78
C ALA A 372 -1.36 5.85 34.47
N ALA A 373 -0.11 5.54 34.13
CA ALA A 373 1.06 6.28 34.60
C ALA A 373 1.00 7.76 34.19
N LEU A 374 0.63 8.03 32.93
CA LEU A 374 0.51 9.38 32.40
C LEU A 374 -0.57 10.18 33.16
N LEU A 375 -1.75 9.60 33.38
CA LEU A 375 -2.82 10.20 34.17
C LEU A 375 -2.41 10.41 35.64
N GLY A 376 -1.57 9.54 36.17
CA GLY A 376 -0.95 9.67 37.49
C GLY A 376 0.12 10.76 37.58
N GLY A 377 0.55 11.33 36.45
CA GLY A 377 1.54 12.41 36.40
C GLY A 377 2.97 11.94 36.16
N ALA A 378 3.18 10.72 35.63
CA ALA A 378 4.51 10.18 35.35
C ALA A 378 5.33 11.07 34.41
N LEU A 379 4.67 11.83 33.53
CA LEU A 379 5.31 12.78 32.60
C LEU A 379 4.88 14.24 32.83
N ALA A 380 4.50 14.61 34.05
CA ALA A 380 4.16 16.00 34.39
C ALA A 380 5.34 16.96 34.11
N ASP A 381 6.58 16.47 34.19
CA ASP A 381 7.77 17.12 33.66
C ASP A 381 8.43 16.19 32.62
N PRO A 382 8.21 16.41 31.31
CA PRO A 382 8.82 15.59 30.26
C PRO A 382 10.35 15.61 30.25
N THR A 383 10.98 16.60 30.89
CA THR A 383 12.44 16.69 31.00
C THR A 383 12.99 15.95 32.21
N ALA A 384 12.11 15.49 33.12
CA ALA A 384 12.42 14.70 34.30
C ALA A 384 11.28 13.72 34.61
N PRO A 385 11.05 12.71 33.75
CA PRO A 385 9.96 11.76 33.92
C PRO A 385 10.09 10.98 35.24
N ASN A 386 8.95 10.72 35.90
CA ASN A 386 8.87 9.88 37.09
C ASN A 386 8.89 8.39 36.67
N ILE A 387 10.11 7.92 36.39
CA ILE A 387 10.38 6.54 35.94
C ILE A 387 9.83 5.48 36.91
N PRO A 388 9.98 5.60 38.25
CA PRO A 388 9.39 4.63 39.17
C PRO A 388 7.88 4.48 39.00
N MET A 389 7.14 5.58 38.81
CA MET A 389 5.69 5.53 38.60
C MET A 389 5.33 4.86 37.26
N LEU A 390 6.12 5.11 36.22
CA LEU A 390 5.93 4.46 34.93
C LEU A 390 6.17 2.95 35.03
N ALA A 391 7.26 2.53 35.68
CA ALA A 391 7.61 1.13 35.87
C ALA A 391 6.54 0.37 36.68
N ASP A 392 6.13 0.92 37.82
CA ASP A 392 5.10 0.34 38.70
C ASP A 392 3.80 0.08 37.93
N SER A 393 3.32 1.08 37.19
CA SER A 393 2.09 0.98 36.40
C SER A 393 2.21 -0.04 35.25
N LEU A 394 3.35 -0.06 34.54
CA LEU A 394 3.57 -1.02 33.46
C LEU A 394 3.62 -2.47 33.96
N ILE A 395 4.27 -2.71 35.11
CA ILE A 395 4.35 -4.03 35.74
C ILE A 395 2.98 -4.45 36.24
N ASP A 396 2.25 -3.59 36.96
CA ASP A 396 0.93 -3.90 37.50
C ASP A 396 -0.05 -4.32 36.40
N TYR A 397 -0.11 -3.56 35.31
CA TYR A 397 -0.96 -3.91 34.16
C TYR A 397 -0.48 -5.18 33.46
N THR A 398 0.84 -5.43 33.37
CA THR A 398 1.36 -6.70 32.85
C THR A 398 0.89 -7.87 33.69
N MET A 399 0.99 -7.78 35.02
CA MET A 399 0.55 -8.84 35.94
C MET A 399 -0.96 -9.07 35.86
N TYR A 400 -1.75 -8.00 35.69
CA TYR A 400 -3.20 -8.09 35.51
C TYR A 400 -3.57 -8.79 34.19
N TYR A 401 -3.07 -8.31 33.05
CA TYR A 401 -3.38 -8.88 31.74
C TYR A 401 -2.83 -10.30 31.57
N TRP A 402 -1.70 -10.65 32.19
CA TRP A 402 -1.21 -12.02 32.18
C TRP A 402 -1.90 -12.92 33.22
N ASP A 403 -2.88 -12.40 33.97
CA ASP A 403 -3.57 -13.07 35.07
C ASP A 403 -2.61 -13.70 36.08
N VAL A 404 -1.47 -13.06 36.34
CA VAL A 404 -0.43 -13.63 37.22
C VAL A 404 -0.98 -13.69 38.64
N HIS A 405 -0.92 -14.86 39.27
CA HIS A 405 -1.45 -15.07 40.61
C HIS A 405 -0.72 -14.20 41.65
N GLU A 406 -1.48 -13.60 42.57
CA GLU A 406 -0.98 -12.66 43.61
C GLU A 406 0.22 -13.18 44.44
N ASN A 407 0.29 -14.50 44.65
CA ASN A 407 1.36 -15.16 45.39
C ASN A 407 2.69 -15.24 44.63
N VAL A 408 2.67 -15.15 43.29
CA VAL A 408 3.85 -15.10 42.43
C VAL A 408 4.24 -13.65 42.15
N GLN A 409 3.26 -12.75 42.01
CA GLN A 409 3.50 -11.33 41.74
C GLN A 409 4.51 -10.70 42.71
N ALA A 410 4.37 -10.94 44.03
CA ALA A 410 5.30 -10.40 45.01
C ALA A 410 6.75 -10.88 44.82
N ALA A 411 6.95 -12.13 44.39
CA ALA A 411 8.27 -12.70 44.13
C ALA A 411 8.88 -12.21 42.80
N LEU A 412 8.04 -11.95 41.80
CA LEU A 412 8.44 -11.36 40.52
C LEU A 412 8.82 -9.89 40.67
N ASN A 413 8.01 -9.14 41.42
CA ASN A 413 8.23 -7.71 41.67
C ASN A 413 9.53 -7.47 42.44
N ASP A 414 9.93 -8.42 43.29
CA ASP A 414 11.24 -8.46 43.96
C ASP A 414 12.38 -8.70 42.93
N GLY A 415 12.71 -7.67 42.14
CA GLY A 415 13.82 -7.66 41.19
C GLY A 415 13.44 -7.12 39.81
N LEU A 416 12.23 -7.44 39.32
CA LEU A 416 11.73 -6.96 38.04
C LEU A 416 11.54 -5.44 38.05
N ASP A 417 11.01 -4.87 39.14
CA ASP A 417 10.78 -3.42 39.27
C ASP A 417 12.08 -2.60 39.11
N ALA A 418 13.14 -3.00 39.82
CA ALA A 418 14.44 -2.34 39.72
C ALA A 418 15.06 -2.47 38.31
N ALA A 419 14.85 -3.62 37.65
CA ALA A 419 15.35 -3.88 36.30
C ALA A 419 14.60 -3.03 35.26
N VAL A 420 13.26 -3.01 35.31
CA VAL A 420 12.40 -2.19 34.44
C VAL A 420 12.71 -0.71 34.61
N GLN A 421 12.84 -0.21 35.85
CA GLN A 421 13.21 1.18 36.10
C GLN A 421 14.57 1.54 35.48
N THR A 422 15.54 0.63 35.56
CA THR A 422 16.88 0.84 34.97
C THR A 422 16.80 0.92 33.46
N GLU A 423 16.03 0.04 32.83
CA GLU A 423 15.90 -0.01 31.37
C GLU A 423 15.14 1.22 30.84
N LEU A 424 14.00 1.57 31.45
CA LEU A 424 13.24 2.78 31.11
C LEU A 424 14.10 4.04 31.27
N ALA A 425 14.91 4.13 32.32
CA ALA A 425 15.85 5.25 32.51
C ALA A 425 16.90 5.32 31.40
N THR A 426 17.35 4.17 30.90
CA THR A 426 18.34 4.08 29.82
C THR A 426 17.74 4.56 28.50
N TRP A 427 16.55 4.08 28.13
CA TRP A 427 15.88 4.46 26.89
C TRP A 427 15.45 5.93 26.88
N LEU A 428 14.77 6.39 27.94
CA LEU A 428 14.38 7.80 28.05
C LEU A 428 15.61 8.73 28.14
N GLY A 429 16.68 8.28 28.80
CA GLY A 429 17.96 8.99 28.86
C GLY A 429 18.70 9.07 27.52
N ALA A 430 18.46 8.12 26.62
CA ALA A 430 18.94 8.15 25.24
C ALA A 430 18.12 9.10 24.34
N GLY A 431 17.05 9.70 24.87
CA GLY A 431 16.18 10.63 24.15
C GLY A 431 15.08 9.96 23.34
N LEU A 432 14.82 8.66 23.56
CA LEU A 432 13.73 7.95 22.89
C LEU A 432 12.38 8.50 23.34
N GLY A 433 11.43 8.58 22.40
CA GLY A 433 10.05 8.94 22.69
C GLY A 433 9.31 7.79 23.38
N LEU A 434 8.12 8.08 23.92
CA LEU A 434 7.31 7.02 24.54
C LEU A 434 6.88 5.93 23.57
N ALA A 435 6.65 6.28 22.30
CA ALA A 435 6.30 5.31 21.26
C ALA A 435 7.44 4.30 21.07
N ASP A 436 8.67 4.79 20.88
CA ASP A 436 9.86 3.95 20.74
C ASP A 436 10.12 3.09 21.99
N VAL A 437 9.94 3.69 23.17
CA VAL A 437 10.03 2.98 24.45
C VAL A 437 8.99 1.87 24.54
N GLY A 438 7.75 2.11 24.12
CA GLY A 438 6.68 1.11 24.12
C GLY A 438 7.03 -0.10 23.25
N ASN A 439 7.58 0.14 22.05
CA ASN A 439 7.98 -0.93 21.13
C ASN A 439 9.12 -1.79 21.72
N LEU A 440 10.16 -1.17 22.28
CA LEU A 440 11.26 -1.88 22.93
C LEU A 440 10.80 -2.65 24.18
N PHE A 441 9.81 -2.11 24.89
CA PHE A 441 9.32 -2.68 26.13
C PHE A 441 8.54 -3.99 25.92
N LEU A 442 7.93 -4.20 24.74
CA LEU A 442 7.29 -5.47 24.38
C LEU A 442 8.25 -6.66 24.52
N GLY A 443 9.37 -6.62 23.81
CA GLY A 443 10.39 -7.69 23.84
C GLY A 443 10.98 -7.85 25.25
N TYR A 444 11.18 -6.75 25.97
CA TYR A 444 11.68 -6.77 27.34
C TYR A 444 10.73 -7.51 28.30
N VAL A 445 9.43 -7.22 28.26
CA VAL A 445 8.42 -7.88 29.10
C VAL A 445 8.31 -9.35 28.77
N LEU A 446 8.20 -9.71 27.49
CA LEU A 446 8.12 -11.11 27.06
C LEU A 446 9.38 -11.90 27.47
N GLY A 447 10.56 -11.29 27.34
CA GLY A 447 11.81 -11.90 27.79
C GLY A 447 11.88 -12.10 29.30
N ALA A 448 11.41 -11.11 30.08
CA ALA A 448 11.31 -11.24 31.53
C ALA A 448 10.34 -12.36 31.94
N LEU A 449 9.14 -12.41 31.34
CA LEU A 449 8.18 -13.48 31.61
C LEU A 449 8.75 -14.85 31.26
N THR A 450 9.45 -14.97 30.14
CA THR A 450 10.12 -16.22 29.72
C THR A 450 11.16 -16.66 30.75
N GLN A 451 11.95 -15.73 31.29
CA GLN A 451 12.94 -16.03 32.33
C GLN A 451 12.31 -16.61 33.60
N TYR A 452 11.10 -16.16 33.95
CA TYR A 452 10.38 -16.58 35.15
C TYR A 452 9.30 -17.63 34.89
N GLU A 453 9.12 -18.12 33.66
CA GLU A 453 8.00 -18.97 33.23
C GLU A 453 7.73 -20.14 34.18
N ALA A 454 8.79 -20.83 34.61
CA ALA A 454 8.69 -21.98 35.53
C ALA A 454 8.06 -21.66 36.90
N GLN A 455 7.90 -20.38 37.24
CA GLN A 455 7.30 -19.88 38.47
C GLN A 455 5.93 -19.24 38.23
N LEU A 456 5.61 -18.89 36.98
CA LEU A 456 4.37 -18.19 36.63
C LEU A 456 3.16 -19.12 36.80
N LEU A 457 2.20 -18.64 37.57
CA LEU A 457 0.90 -19.27 37.77
C LEU A 457 -0.20 -18.26 37.48
N ASN A 458 -1.29 -18.69 36.85
CA ASN A 458 -2.48 -17.87 36.67
C ASN A 458 -3.33 -17.84 37.95
N SER A 459 -4.35 -16.98 38.03
CA SER A 459 -5.22 -16.86 39.22
C SER A 459 -5.94 -18.15 39.61
N SER A 460 -6.09 -19.08 38.67
CA SER A 460 -6.65 -20.43 38.88
C SER A 460 -5.61 -21.47 39.32
N GLY A 461 -4.33 -21.10 39.41
CA GLY A 461 -3.20 -21.95 39.79
C GLY A 461 -2.65 -22.83 38.66
N GLY A 462 -3.04 -22.59 37.41
CA GLY A 462 -2.45 -23.21 36.22
C GLY A 462 -1.11 -22.56 35.85
N ALA A 463 -0.21 -23.33 35.25
CA ALA A 463 1.05 -22.77 34.74
C ALA A 463 0.78 -21.84 33.55
N ILE A 464 1.51 -20.73 33.48
CA ILE A 464 1.51 -19.83 32.33
C ILE A 464 2.66 -20.23 31.42
N THR A 465 2.38 -20.40 30.13
CA THR A 465 3.39 -20.60 29.07
C THR A 465 3.46 -19.33 28.25
N VAL A 466 4.66 -18.81 28.04
CA VAL A 466 4.88 -17.56 27.28
C VAL A 466 4.78 -17.82 25.78
N ASP A 467 5.40 -18.90 25.30
CA ASP A 467 5.26 -19.34 23.92
C ASP A 467 3.94 -20.12 23.74
N ASP A 468 2.89 -19.42 23.33
CA ASP A 468 1.59 -19.97 22.95
C ASP A 468 1.48 -20.22 21.44
N SER A 469 2.60 -20.29 20.73
CA SER A 469 2.58 -20.42 19.27
C SER A 469 2.37 -21.84 18.75
N ASP A 470 2.09 -22.84 19.58
CA ASP A 470 1.92 -24.23 19.13
C ASP A 470 0.54 -24.51 18.51
N HIS A 471 -0.44 -23.65 18.74
CA HIS A 471 -1.79 -23.71 18.18
C HIS A 471 -2.28 -22.31 17.73
N ASP A 472 -3.35 -22.25 16.96
CA ASP A 472 -4.02 -21.00 16.60
C ASP A 472 -5.02 -20.56 17.68
N LEU A 473 -5.18 -19.24 17.82
CA LEU A 473 -6.21 -18.67 18.69
C LEU A 473 -7.60 -19.12 18.20
N SER A 474 -8.43 -19.60 19.12
CA SER A 474 -9.74 -20.18 18.81
C SER A 474 -10.88 -19.43 19.50
N LEU A 475 -11.97 -19.20 18.77
CA LEU A 475 -13.23 -18.73 19.34
C LEU A 475 -13.84 -19.73 20.33
N ASP A 476 -13.52 -21.02 20.20
CA ASP A 476 -14.01 -22.03 21.13
C ASP A 476 -13.41 -21.87 22.54
N ASP A 477 -12.28 -21.17 22.64
CA ASP A 477 -11.60 -20.86 23.90
C ASP A 477 -11.93 -19.46 24.44
N PHE A 478 -12.81 -18.71 23.76
CA PHE A 478 -13.21 -17.38 24.19
C PHE A 478 -14.03 -17.43 25.48
N ASP A 479 -13.66 -16.62 26.47
CA ASP A 479 -14.42 -16.47 27.70
C ASP A 479 -15.61 -15.51 27.52
N ASP A 480 -16.68 -16.03 26.92
CA ASP A 480 -17.96 -15.32 26.74
C ASP A 480 -18.50 -14.74 28.06
N TYR A 481 -18.22 -15.37 29.20
CA TYR A 481 -18.71 -14.92 30.49
C TYR A 481 -18.02 -13.62 30.91
N SER A 482 -16.69 -13.58 30.83
CA SER A 482 -15.93 -12.39 31.18
C SER A 482 -16.25 -11.23 30.24
N TYR A 483 -16.41 -11.51 28.95
CA TYR A 483 -16.84 -10.51 27.98
C TYR A 483 -18.25 -9.97 28.29
N TYR A 484 -19.24 -10.83 28.49
CA TYR A 484 -20.63 -10.39 28.70
C TYR A 484 -20.84 -9.60 30.01
N TYR A 485 -20.10 -9.94 31.08
CA TYR A 485 -20.31 -9.34 32.40
C TYR A 485 -19.33 -8.22 32.75
N TYR A 486 -18.12 -8.23 32.18
CA TYR A 486 -17.05 -7.30 32.51
C TYR A 486 -16.49 -6.55 31.29
N ASP A 487 -16.95 -6.88 30.07
CA ASP A 487 -16.43 -6.33 28.82
C ASP A 487 -14.93 -6.64 28.62
N GLU A 488 -14.48 -7.75 29.22
CA GLU A 488 -13.09 -8.21 29.19
C GLU A 488 -12.92 -9.29 28.11
N VAL A 489 -11.96 -9.10 27.19
CA VAL A 489 -11.61 -10.07 26.16
C VAL A 489 -10.56 -11.03 26.72
N TRP A 490 -10.92 -12.30 26.89
CA TRP A 490 -10.03 -13.29 27.50
C TRP A 490 -10.00 -14.62 26.74
N PHE A 491 -8.79 -15.10 26.46
CA PHE A 491 -8.51 -16.41 25.88
C PHE A 491 -7.51 -17.16 26.77
N PRO A 492 -7.97 -18.12 27.60
CA PRO A 492 -7.12 -18.81 28.57
C PRO A 492 -5.98 -19.62 27.94
N ASN A 493 -6.18 -20.18 26.74
CA ASN A 493 -5.20 -21.03 26.07
C ASN A 493 -4.26 -20.25 25.15
N GLY A 494 -4.62 -19.03 24.74
CA GLY A 494 -3.85 -18.22 23.81
C GLY A 494 -3.84 -18.79 22.39
N GLY A 495 -2.78 -18.48 21.64
CA GLY A 495 -2.58 -19.00 20.28
C GLY A 495 -2.08 -17.96 19.28
N ARG A 496 -1.56 -18.46 18.15
CA ARG A 496 -1.19 -17.65 16.98
C ARG A 496 -2.40 -16.93 16.41
N LEU A 497 -2.20 -15.69 15.97
CA LEU A 497 -3.24 -14.91 15.33
C LEU A 497 -3.26 -15.19 13.83
N TYR A 498 -4.29 -15.90 13.37
CA TYR A 498 -4.64 -15.99 11.95
C TYR A 498 -5.68 -14.92 11.63
N VAL A 499 -5.22 -13.81 11.06
CA VAL A 499 -6.00 -12.57 10.95
C VAL A 499 -6.46 -12.34 9.51
N GLN A 500 -7.52 -11.55 9.36
CA GLN A 500 -7.97 -11.05 8.05
C GLN A 500 -7.59 -9.57 7.90
N SER A 501 -7.07 -9.17 6.74
CA SER A 501 -6.90 -7.76 6.40
C SER A 501 -8.26 -7.09 6.24
N ASN A 502 -8.42 -5.95 6.91
CA ASN A 502 -9.51 -5.01 6.71
C ASN A 502 -9.16 -4.09 5.53
N ALA A 503 -10.16 -3.85 4.68
CA ALA A 503 -10.01 -3.12 3.43
C ALA A 503 -10.16 -1.60 3.58
#